data_AF-A0A929YRP6-F1
#
_entry.id   AF-A0A929YRP6-F1
#
_cell.length_a   1.000
_cell.length_b   1.000
_cell.length_c   1.000
_cell.angle_alpha   90.00
_cell.angle_beta   90.00
_cell.angle_gamma   90.00
#
_symmetry.space_group_name_H-M   'P 1'
#
loop_
_entity.id
_entity.type
_entity.pdbx_description
1 polymer ?
#
loop_
_entity_poly.entity_id
_entity_poly.type
_entity_poly.pdbx_seq_one_letter_code
_entity_poly.pdbx_strand_id
1 'polypeptide(L)'
;IYDDQLPEYVLITSAGSENNYLIGKLAAAQIQSLVVAYKEHYDRDNFMKNLLLDNLLLVDIFNRAKKLHIKSDENRVVMMIVCDNERSFNVQETVKSCAGSRSGDFVTEVDADNMILVKEVGEMEMSEIVADAEQLVKKLEAEGMKNVRLAIGTIVRDLKDVSRSYKEARMSLDVGRIFFEDKQVISYAELGIGRLIYQLPIPLCLMFIKEIFGGKKPDEFDQETLVTIEKFFENNLNVSETSRQLFIHRNTLVYRLDKLQKSTGLDLRVFEDAITFKIAMMVVKYMQNVEKTDY
;
A
#
# COMPACT_ATOMS: atom_id res chain seq x y z
N ILE A 1 -14.74 -31.92 -26.52
CA ILE A 1 -13.94 -31.53 -25.33
C ILE A 1 -14.94 -31.36 -24.21
N TYR A 2 -14.73 -32.09 -23.13
CA TYR A 2 -15.69 -32.16 -22.02
C TYR A 2 -15.18 -31.35 -20.83
N ASP A 3 -16.12 -30.81 -20.08
CA ASP A 3 -15.92 -30.11 -18.83
C ASP A 3 -16.97 -30.62 -17.82
N ASP A 4 -16.52 -31.16 -16.68
CA ASP A 4 -17.39 -31.87 -15.73
C ASP A 4 -18.38 -32.85 -16.39
N GLN A 5 -17.89 -33.61 -17.37
CA GLN A 5 -18.65 -34.59 -18.18
C GLN A 5 -19.72 -34.00 -19.12
N LEU A 6 -19.80 -32.67 -19.23
CA LEU A 6 -20.64 -31.98 -20.20
C LEU A 6 -19.82 -31.61 -21.45
N PRO A 7 -20.34 -31.83 -22.66
CA PRO A 7 -19.64 -31.46 -23.89
C PRO A 7 -19.71 -29.94 -24.11
N GLU A 8 -18.59 -29.24 -23.89
CA GLU A 8 -18.48 -27.78 -24.07
C GLU A 8 -18.07 -27.38 -25.50
N TYR A 9 -17.10 -28.09 -26.09
CA TYR A 9 -16.57 -27.76 -27.42
C TYR A 9 -16.50 -28.97 -28.33
N VAL A 10 -16.81 -28.76 -29.62
CA VAL A 10 -16.62 -29.76 -30.69
C VAL A 10 -15.46 -29.32 -31.57
N LEU A 11 -14.41 -30.14 -31.65
CA LEU A 11 -13.26 -29.91 -32.53
C LEU A 11 -13.46 -30.69 -33.83
N ILE A 12 -13.44 -29.99 -34.96
CA ILE A 12 -13.50 -30.59 -36.30
C ILE A 12 -12.13 -30.42 -36.96
N THR A 13 -11.50 -31.53 -37.36
CA THR A 13 -10.25 -31.51 -38.12
C THR A 13 -10.48 -32.01 -39.54
N SER A 14 -9.88 -31.33 -40.51
CA SER A 14 -9.91 -31.72 -41.93
C SER A 14 -8.50 -31.67 -42.48
N ALA A 15 -7.95 -32.81 -42.89
CA ALA A 15 -6.67 -32.88 -43.59
C ALA A 15 -6.63 -34.09 -44.54
N GLY A 16 -5.65 -34.14 -45.44
CA GLY A 16 -5.57 -35.16 -46.49
C GLY A 16 -4.78 -36.42 -46.13
N SER A 17 -4.34 -36.58 -44.87
CA SER A 17 -3.43 -37.67 -44.47
C SER A 17 -4.04 -38.59 -43.41
N GLU A 18 -3.51 -39.81 -43.27
CA GLU A 18 -3.96 -40.80 -42.28
C GLU A 18 -3.76 -40.35 -40.81
N ASN A 19 -2.97 -39.31 -40.58
CA ASN A 19 -2.65 -38.80 -39.23
C ASN A 19 -3.71 -37.84 -38.66
N ASN A 20 -4.81 -37.56 -39.38
CA ASN A 20 -5.84 -36.60 -38.96
C ASN A 20 -6.44 -36.90 -37.58
N TYR A 21 -6.71 -38.18 -37.30
CA TYR A 21 -7.31 -38.60 -36.05
C TYR A 21 -6.35 -38.37 -34.88
N LEU A 22 -5.06 -38.65 -35.07
CA LEU A 22 -4.03 -38.42 -34.06
C LEU A 22 -3.86 -36.92 -33.79
N ILE A 23 -3.81 -36.10 -34.84
CA ILE A 23 -3.72 -34.63 -34.72
C ILE A 23 -4.94 -34.07 -33.99
N GLY A 24 -6.15 -34.52 -34.34
CA GLY A 24 -7.39 -34.12 -33.67
C GLY A 24 -7.42 -34.52 -32.20
N LYS A 25 -6.94 -35.71 -31.86
CA LYS A 25 -6.85 -36.19 -30.47
C LYS A 25 -5.84 -35.37 -29.65
N LEU A 26 -4.67 -35.06 -30.21
CA LEU A 26 -3.66 -34.23 -29.56
C LEU A 26 -4.17 -32.79 -29.35
N ALA A 27 -4.78 -32.19 -30.37
CA ALA A 27 -5.37 -30.86 -30.26
C ALA A 27 -6.50 -30.81 -29.22
N ALA A 28 -7.39 -31.81 -29.19
CA ALA A 28 -8.43 -31.91 -28.17
C ALA A 28 -7.87 -32.05 -26.75
N ALA A 29 -6.80 -32.83 -26.57
CA ALA A 29 -6.12 -32.97 -25.28
C ALA A 29 -5.45 -31.66 -24.85
N GLN A 30 -4.80 -30.93 -25.76
CA GLN A 30 -4.19 -29.63 -25.47
C GLN A 30 -5.24 -28.58 -25.07
N ILE A 31 -6.35 -28.50 -25.81
CA ILE A 31 -7.44 -27.58 -25.47
C ILE A 31 -8.07 -27.96 -24.12
N GLN A 32 -8.26 -29.25 -23.83
CA GLN A 32 -8.75 -29.70 -22.53
C GLN A 32 -7.82 -29.29 -21.39
N SER A 33 -6.50 -29.49 -21.56
CA SER A 33 -5.50 -29.04 -20.57
C SER A 33 -5.55 -27.52 -20.35
N LEU A 34 -5.73 -26.74 -21.42
CA LEU A 34 -5.89 -25.29 -21.32
C LEU A 34 -7.16 -24.91 -20.55
N VAL A 35 -8.30 -25.53 -20.84
CA VAL A 35 -9.57 -25.25 -20.14
C VAL A 35 -9.45 -25.54 -18.64
N VAL A 36 -8.86 -26.68 -18.27
CA VAL A 36 -8.61 -27.03 -16.87
C VAL A 36 -7.69 -26.02 -16.19
N ALA A 37 -6.56 -25.67 -16.83
CA ALA A 37 -5.61 -24.70 -16.29
C ALA A 37 -6.24 -23.31 -16.09
N TYR A 38 -7.05 -22.85 -17.05
CA TYR A 38 -7.77 -21.57 -16.94
C TYR A 38 -8.80 -21.58 -15.81
N LYS A 39 -9.54 -22.68 -15.63
CA LYS A 39 -10.48 -22.84 -14.51
C LYS A 39 -9.78 -22.81 -13.16
N GLU A 40 -8.68 -23.55 -13.01
CA GLU A 40 -7.91 -23.55 -11.76
C GLU A 40 -7.34 -22.16 -11.44
N HIS A 41 -6.85 -21.42 -12.46
CA HIS A 41 -6.39 -20.05 -12.28
C HIS A 41 -7.54 -19.13 -11.84
N TYR A 42 -8.71 -19.23 -12.48
CA TYR A 42 -9.90 -18.45 -12.13
C TYR A 42 -10.38 -18.75 -10.70
N ASP A 43 -10.40 -20.02 -10.31
CA ASP A 43 -10.74 -20.44 -8.95
C ASP A 43 -9.73 -19.91 -7.93
N ARG A 44 -8.43 -19.89 -8.25
CA ARG A 44 -7.38 -19.32 -7.40
C ARG A 44 -7.53 -17.82 -7.23
N ASP A 45 -7.78 -17.09 -8.32
CA ASP A 45 -8.01 -15.65 -8.28
C ASP A 45 -9.24 -15.30 -7.43
N ASN A 46 -10.35 -15.99 -7.66
CA ASN A 46 -11.59 -15.79 -6.92
C ASN A 46 -11.42 -16.14 -5.43
N PHE A 47 -10.72 -17.23 -5.14
CA PHE A 47 -10.40 -17.60 -3.76
C PHE A 47 -9.61 -16.51 -3.04
N MET A 48 -8.52 -16.01 -3.65
CA MET A 48 -7.68 -15.00 -3.03
C MET A 48 -8.39 -13.66 -2.87
N LYS A 49 -9.20 -13.23 -3.86
CA LYS A 49 -10.03 -12.02 -3.73
C LYS A 49 -11.01 -12.13 -2.56
N ASN A 50 -11.70 -13.26 -2.42
CA ASN A 50 -12.62 -13.45 -1.28
C ASN A 50 -11.88 -13.56 0.06
N LEU A 51 -10.67 -14.11 0.07
CA LEU A 51 -9.81 -14.13 1.24
C LEU A 51 -9.43 -12.70 1.67
N LEU A 52 -8.93 -11.88 0.75
CA LEU A 52 -8.54 -10.48 1.00
C LEU A 52 -9.71 -9.64 1.54
N LEU A 53 -10.93 -9.92 1.09
CA LEU A 53 -12.15 -9.19 1.46
C LEU A 53 -12.86 -9.73 2.72
N ASP A 54 -12.30 -10.72 3.42
CA ASP A 54 -12.95 -11.39 4.57
C ASP A 54 -14.32 -12.02 4.24
N ASN A 55 -14.51 -12.49 3.01
CA ASN A 55 -15.78 -13.09 2.55
C ASN A 55 -15.84 -14.61 2.75
N LEU A 56 -14.88 -15.21 3.45
CA LEU A 56 -14.78 -16.66 3.63
C LEU A 56 -14.81 -17.03 5.11
N LEU A 57 -15.52 -18.12 5.42
CA LEU A 57 -15.41 -18.75 6.73
C LEU A 57 -14.07 -19.48 6.85
N LEU A 58 -13.54 -19.60 8.08
CA LEU A 58 -12.27 -20.29 8.33
C LEU A 58 -12.22 -21.70 7.72
N VAL A 59 -13.32 -22.45 7.83
CA VAL A 59 -13.43 -23.81 7.26
C VAL A 59 -13.31 -23.79 5.73
N ASP A 60 -13.89 -22.80 5.06
CA ASP A 60 -13.81 -22.65 3.61
C ASP A 60 -12.41 -22.26 3.17
N ILE A 61 -11.71 -21.41 3.94
CA ILE A 61 -10.31 -21.04 3.68
C ILE A 61 -9.43 -22.29 3.65
N PHE A 62 -9.51 -23.14 4.67
CA PHE A 62 -8.71 -24.38 4.73
C PHE A 62 -9.05 -25.35 3.59
N ASN A 63 -10.33 -25.58 3.32
CA ASN A 63 -10.77 -26.53 2.29
C ASN A 63 -10.34 -26.09 0.89
N ARG A 64 -10.53 -24.80 0.56
CA ARG A 64 -10.16 -24.25 -0.75
C ARG A 64 -8.65 -24.13 -0.90
N ALA A 65 -7.92 -23.70 0.12
CA ALA A 65 -6.45 -23.65 0.09
C ALA A 65 -5.86 -25.03 -0.18
N LYS A 66 -6.37 -26.09 0.47
CA LYS A 66 -5.94 -27.47 0.21
C LYS A 66 -6.23 -27.92 -1.21
N LYS A 67 -7.42 -27.63 -1.75
CA LYS A 67 -7.80 -27.96 -3.13
C LYS A 67 -6.91 -27.25 -4.16
N LEU A 68 -6.53 -26.01 -3.88
CA LEU A 68 -5.72 -25.15 -4.76
C LEU A 68 -4.21 -25.28 -4.50
N HIS A 69 -3.78 -26.22 -3.65
CA HIS A 69 -2.38 -26.43 -3.28
C HIS A 69 -1.68 -25.18 -2.71
N ILE A 70 -2.43 -24.32 -2.01
CA ILE A 70 -1.90 -23.14 -1.31
C ILE A 70 -1.56 -23.55 0.12
N LYS A 71 -0.28 -23.40 0.49
CA LYS A 71 0.19 -23.70 1.85
C LYS A 71 -0.42 -22.73 2.86
N SER A 72 -0.95 -23.21 3.97
CA SER A 72 -1.69 -22.35 4.92
C SER A 72 -0.80 -21.68 5.98
N ASP A 73 0.44 -22.13 6.13
CA ASP A 73 1.37 -21.88 7.23
C ASP A 73 2.69 -21.23 6.80
N GLU A 74 2.69 -20.55 5.64
CA GLU A 74 3.84 -19.80 5.13
C GLU A 74 3.70 -18.31 5.42
N ASN A 75 4.82 -17.70 5.81
CA ASN A 75 4.88 -16.26 6.05
C ASN A 75 4.61 -15.49 4.75
N ARG A 76 3.61 -14.61 4.82
CA ARG A 76 3.15 -13.78 3.71
C ARG A 76 3.07 -12.33 4.12
N VAL A 77 3.20 -11.47 3.13
CA VAL A 77 2.91 -10.04 3.25
C VAL A 77 2.06 -9.60 2.08
N VAL A 78 1.14 -8.68 2.32
CA VAL A 78 0.39 -8.02 1.26
C VAL A 78 1.03 -6.68 0.95
N MET A 79 1.25 -6.44 -0.34
CA MET A 79 1.72 -5.18 -0.91
C MET A 79 0.63 -4.60 -1.80
N MET A 80 0.27 -3.35 -1.59
CA MET A 80 -0.54 -2.57 -2.51
C MET A 80 0.36 -1.72 -3.37
N ILE A 81 0.21 -1.83 -4.69
CA ILE A 81 1.00 -1.08 -5.67
C ILE A 81 0.05 -0.14 -6.39
N VAL A 82 0.39 1.14 -6.43
CA VAL A 82 -0.33 2.15 -7.21
C VAL A 82 0.60 2.72 -8.23
N CYS A 83 0.13 2.87 -9.46
CA CYS A 83 0.86 3.58 -10.50
C CYS A 83 -0.12 4.29 -11.44
N ASP A 84 0.36 5.34 -12.11
CA ASP A 84 -0.41 5.96 -13.19
C ASP A 84 -0.30 5.07 -14.43
N ASN A 85 -1.42 4.53 -14.89
CA ASN A 85 -1.44 3.68 -16.06
C ASN A 85 -1.78 4.44 -17.34
N GLU A 86 -0.88 4.41 -18.33
CA GLU A 86 -1.25 4.72 -19.71
C GLU A 86 -1.93 3.46 -20.28
N ARG A 87 -3.19 3.57 -20.72
CA ARG A 87 -4.17 2.50 -21.11
C ARG A 87 -3.66 1.30 -21.97
N SER A 88 -2.41 1.30 -22.40
CA SER A 88 -1.73 0.29 -23.20
C SER A 88 -0.93 -0.78 -22.42
N PHE A 89 -0.74 -0.65 -21.10
CA PHE A 89 0.07 -1.62 -20.32
C PHE A 89 -0.77 -2.66 -19.57
N ASN A 90 -0.37 -3.94 -19.66
CA ASN A 90 -0.87 -4.99 -18.79
C ASN A 90 -0.14 -4.96 -17.44
N VAL A 91 -0.59 -4.06 -16.55
CA VAL A 91 0.06 -3.79 -15.25
C VAL A 91 0.23 -5.06 -14.42
N GLN A 92 -0.79 -5.93 -14.38
CA GLN A 92 -0.74 -7.18 -13.61
C GLN A 92 0.41 -8.10 -14.08
N GLU A 93 0.61 -8.22 -15.39
CA GLU A 93 1.65 -9.07 -15.98
C GLU A 93 3.04 -8.48 -15.76
N THR A 94 3.18 -7.15 -15.90
CA THR A 94 4.44 -6.46 -15.57
C THR A 94 4.79 -6.61 -14.10
N VAL A 95 3.84 -6.44 -13.18
CA VAL A 95 4.07 -6.67 -11.74
C VAL A 95 4.49 -8.10 -11.46
N LYS A 96 3.82 -9.11 -12.05
CA LYS A 96 4.21 -10.52 -11.94
C LYS A 96 5.63 -10.78 -12.45
N SER A 97 6.01 -10.16 -13.56
CA SER A 97 7.35 -10.25 -14.14
C SER A 97 8.41 -9.63 -13.24
N CYS A 98 8.21 -8.38 -12.79
CA CYS A 98 9.17 -7.64 -11.98
C CYS A 98 9.35 -8.19 -10.56
N ALA A 99 8.27 -8.71 -9.95
CA ALA A 99 8.29 -9.29 -8.61
C ALA A 99 9.04 -10.63 -8.55
N GLY A 100 9.20 -11.30 -9.70
CA GLY A 100 9.78 -12.63 -9.80
C GLY A 100 8.74 -13.70 -9.46
N SER A 101 8.43 -14.59 -10.41
CA SER A 101 7.37 -15.59 -10.23
C SER A 101 7.80 -16.72 -9.29
N ARG A 102 7.53 -16.58 -7.98
CA ARG A 102 7.49 -17.73 -7.06
C ARG A 102 6.12 -18.38 -7.12
N SER A 103 6.05 -19.71 -6.97
CA SER A 103 4.78 -20.46 -7.05
C SER A 103 3.72 -20.02 -6.03
N GLY A 104 4.17 -19.45 -4.91
CA GLY A 104 3.34 -18.96 -3.82
C GLY A 104 2.84 -17.52 -3.96
N ASP A 105 3.45 -16.73 -4.85
CA ASP A 105 3.08 -15.33 -5.02
C ASP A 105 1.77 -15.22 -5.80
N PHE A 106 1.00 -14.18 -5.50
CA PHE A 106 -0.28 -13.92 -6.13
C PHE A 106 -0.42 -12.43 -6.42
N VAL A 107 -0.79 -12.09 -7.65
CA VAL A 107 -1.01 -10.70 -8.08
C VAL A 107 -2.40 -10.56 -8.65
N THR A 108 -3.16 -9.57 -8.19
CA THR A 108 -4.47 -9.25 -8.74
C THR A 108 -4.71 -7.76 -8.84
N GLU A 109 -5.51 -7.38 -9.83
CA GLU A 109 -5.96 -6.01 -10.06
C GLU A 109 -7.22 -5.70 -9.26
N VAL A 110 -7.24 -4.54 -8.61
CA VAL A 110 -8.44 -3.94 -8.01
C VAL A 110 -9.12 -3.03 -9.03
N ASP A 111 -8.33 -2.17 -9.67
CA ASP A 111 -8.70 -1.29 -10.78
C ASP A 111 -7.44 -0.94 -11.59
N ALA A 112 -7.59 -0.12 -12.65
CA ALA A 112 -6.55 0.15 -13.63
C ALA A 112 -5.22 0.67 -13.06
N ASP A 113 -5.25 1.30 -11.88
CA ASP A 113 -4.11 1.95 -11.24
C ASP A 113 -3.69 1.24 -9.94
N ASN A 114 -4.51 0.32 -9.41
CA ASN A 114 -4.28 -0.32 -8.10
C ASN A 114 -4.15 -1.85 -8.21
N MET A 115 -2.98 -2.36 -7.84
CA MET A 115 -2.66 -3.79 -7.80
C MET A 115 -2.42 -4.27 -6.36
N ILE A 116 -2.75 -5.54 -6.11
CA ILE A 116 -2.43 -6.25 -4.88
C ILE A 116 -1.48 -7.38 -5.21
N LEU A 117 -0.35 -7.42 -4.50
CA LEU A 117 0.60 -8.52 -4.49
C LEU A 117 0.59 -9.19 -3.11
N VAL A 118 0.20 -10.45 -3.04
CA VAL A 118 0.43 -11.31 -1.88
C VAL A 118 1.72 -12.07 -2.13
N LYS A 119 2.76 -11.78 -1.34
CA LYS A 119 4.11 -12.34 -1.53
C LYS A 119 4.46 -13.30 -0.40
N GLU A 120 4.99 -14.48 -0.74
CA GLU A 120 5.61 -15.39 0.22
C GLU A 120 7.03 -14.94 0.53
N VAL A 121 7.29 -14.68 1.82
CA VAL A 121 8.52 -14.02 2.28
C VAL A 121 9.43 -14.94 3.10
N GLY A 122 9.01 -16.16 3.42
CA GLY A 122 9.83 -17.09 4.21
C GLY A 122 10.26 -16.47 5.54
N GLU A 123 11.55 -16.48 5.85
CA GLU A 123 12.10 -15.93 7.10
C GLU A 123 12.61 -14.47 6.97
N MET A 124 12.31 -13.77 5.88
CA MET A 124 12.76 -12.39 5.67
C MET A 124 12.25 -11.45 6.76
N GLU A 125 13.11 -10.55 7.22
CA GLU A 125 12.69 -9.45 8.09
C GLU A 125 11.98 -8.34 7.30
N MET A 126 11.22 -7.49 8.00
CA MET A 126 10.50 -6.39 7.37
C MET A 126 11.43 -5.42 6.62
N SER A 127 12.65 -5.22 7.11
CA SER A 127 13.68 -4.38 6.46
C SER A 127 14.08 -4.93 5.09
N GLU A 128 14.24 -6.25 4.97
CA GLU A 128 14.53 -6.93 3.70
C GLU A 128 13.34 -6.84 2.74
N ILE A 129 12.12 -7.01 3.25
CA ILE A 129 10.89 -6.89 2.47
C ILE A 129 10.73 -5.47 1.91
N VAL A 130 11.02 -4.45 2.71
CA VAL A 130 11.01 -3.04 2.28
C VAL A 130 12.07 -2.81 1.19
N ALA A 131 13.29 -3.34 1.35
CA ALA A 131 14.34 -3.22 0.33
C ALA A 131 13.94 -3.91 -0.99
N ASP A 132 13.32 -5.08 -0.92
CA ASP A 132 12.75 -5.79 -2.08
C ASP A 132 11.66 -4.97 -2.77
N ALA A 133 10.79 -4.31 -1.99
CA ALA A 133 9.74 -3.45 -2.50
C ALA A 133 10.30 -2.19 -3.19
N GLU A 134 11.35 -1.57 -2.64
CA GLU A 134 12.06 -0.46 -3.29
C GLU A 134 12.70 -0.88 -4.62
N GLN A 135 13.24 -2.09 -4.69
CA GLN A 135 13.73 -2.64 -5.96
C GLN A 135 12.60 -2.91 -6.95
N LEU A 136 11.45 -3.40 -6.47
CA LEU A 136 10.27 -3.61 -7.32
C LEU A 136 9.77 -2.30 -7.92
N VAL A 137 9.68 -1.22 -7.12
CA VAL A 137 9.33 0.13 -7.60
C VAL A 137 10.26 0.55 -8.74
N LYS A 138 11.58 0.45 -8.56
CA LYS A 138 12.56 0.81 -9.59
C LYS A 138 12.41 0.01 -10.88
N LYS A 139 12.08 -1.29 -10.77
CA LYS A 139 11.83 -2.14 -11.95
C LYS A 139 10.56 -1.71 -12.69
N LEU A 140 9.47 -1.44 -11.96
CA LEU A 140 8.21 -0.99 -12.56
C LEU A 140 8.37 0.36 -13.28
N GLU A 141 9.15 1.28 -12.69
CA GLU A 141 9.48 2.56 -13.33
C GLU A 141 10.33 2.37 -14.61
N ALA A 142 11.27 1.42 -14.59
CA ALA A 142 12.07 1.09 -15.78
C ALA A 142 11.23 0.48 -16.92
N GLU A 143 10.12 -0.19 -16.59
CA GLU A 143 9.12 -0.68 -17.55
C GLU A 143 8.15 0.43 -18.02
N GLY A 144 8.33 1.66 -17.56
CA GLY A 144 7.59 2.84 -18.01
C GLY A 144 6.40 3.26 -17.14
N MET A 145 6.15 2.60 -16.00
CA MET A 145 5.14 3.03 -15.06
C MET A 145 5.54 4.33 -14.36
N LYS A 146 4.58 5.24 -14.17
CA LYS A 146 4.81 6.54 -13.53
C LYS A 146 4.16 6.57 -12.15
N ASN A 147 4.66 7.45 -11.29
CA ASN A 147 4.11 7.71 -9.96
C ASN A 147 3.90 6.44 -9.12
N VAL A 148 4.82 5.48 -9.24
CA VAL A 148 4.73 4.20 -8.55
C VAL A 148 4.87 4.41 -7.04
N ARG A 149 3.86 3.96 -6.28
CA ARG A 149 3.87 3.88 -4.82
C ARG A 149 3.54 2.47 -4.39
N LEU A 150 4.18 2.00 -3.32
CA LEU A 150 4.00 0.67 -2.78
C LEU A 150 3.80 0.74 -1.26
N ALA A 151 2.72 0.16 -0.78
CA ALA A 151 2.37 0.11 0.62
C ALA A 151 2.38 -1.33 1.12
N ILE A 152 2.94 -1.57 2.30
CA ILE A 152 3.20 -2.92 2.83
C ILE A 152 2.44 -3.13 4.14
N GLY A 153 1.73 -4.26 4.26
CA GLY A 153 1.10 -4.72 5.50
C GLY A 153 2.11 -5.36 6.47
N THR A 154 1.63 -5.93 7.58
CA THR A 154 2.49 -6.77 8.43
C THR A 154 2.67 -8.17 7.86
N ILE A 155 3.76 -8.82 8.27
CA ILE A 155 4.01 -10.24 7.96
C ILE A 155 3.01 -11.07 8.76
N VAL A 156 2.30 -11.96 8.07
CA VAL A 156 1.33 -12.88 8.65
C VAL A 156 1.73 -14.31 8.37
N ARG A 157 1.47 -15.21 9.33
CA ARG A 157 1.86 -16.63 9.22
C ARG A 157 0.73 -17.49 8.67
N ASP A 158 -0.48 -17.23 9.13
CA ASP A 158 -1.65 -18.00 8.72
C ASP A 158 -2.32 -17.35 7.50
N LEU A 159 -2.74 -18.18 6.55
CA LEU A 159 -3.46 -17.72 5.35
C LEU A 159 -4.72 -16.91 5.68
N LYS A 160 -5.43 -17.23 6.78
CA LYS A 160 -6.61 -16.47 7.24
C LYS A 160 -6.29 -15.00 7.59
N ASP A 161 -5.04 -14.70 7.95
CA ASP A 161 -4.63 -13.36 8.38
C ASP A 161 -4.16 -12.49 7.20
N VAL A 162 -4.14 -13.03 5.97
CA VAL A 162 -3.81 -12.27 4.75
C VAL A 162 -4.73 -11.07 4.56
N SER A 163 -6.01 -11.17 4.93
CA SER A 163 -6.95 -10.05 4.91
C SER A 163 -6.55 -8.91 5.86
N ARG A 164 -5.98 -9.24 7.02
CA ARG A 164 -5.44 -8.24 7.96
C ARG A 164 -4.24 -7.53 7.34
N SER A 165 -3.28 -8.26 6.77
CA SER A 165 -2.12 -7.67 6.08
C SER A 165 -2.57 -6.77 4.92
N TYR A 166 -3.63 -7.16 4.19
CA TYR A 166 -4.22 -6.33 3.15
C TYR A 166 -4.84 -5.02 3.68
N LYS A 167 -5.66 -5.09 4.74
CA LYS A 167 -6.23 -3.89 5.40
C LYS A 167 -5.14 -2.95 5.91
N GLU A 168 -4.07 -3.50 6.45
CA GLU A 168 -2.89 -2.75 6.89
C GLU A 168 -2.17 -2.10 5.71
N ALA A 169 -1.92 -2.82 4.61
CA ALA A 169 -1.31 -2.27 3.39
C ALA A 169 -2.15 -1.13 2.79
N ARG A 170 -3.48 -1.27 2.79
CA ARG A 170 -4.39 -0.20 2.36
C ARG A 170 -4.28 1.04 3.24
N MET A 171 -4.32 0.86 4.56
CA MET A 171 -4.12 1.97 5.50
C MET A 171 -2.74 2.62 5.32
N SER A 172 -1.70 1.83 5.07
CA SER A 172 -0.35 2.34 4.80
C SER A 172 -0.31 3.20 3.55
N LEU A 173 -1.05 2.84 2.50
CA LEU A 173 -1.17 3.64 1.29
C LEU A 173 -1.87 4.97 1.56
N ASP A 174 -3.02 4.93 2.23
CA ASP A 174 -3.85 6.12 2.49
C ASP A 174 -3.11 7.10 3.42
N VAL A 175 -2.58 6.59 4.54
CA VAL A 175 -1.81 7.38 5.52
C VAL A 175 -0.47 7.84 4.94
N GLY A 176 0.17 7.00 4.13
CA GLY A 176 1.41 7.29 3.42
C GLY A 176 1.29 8.50 2.51
N ARG A 177 0.21 8.60 1.73
CA ARG A 177 -0.06 9.76 0.87
C ARG A 177 -0.22 11.07 1.63
N ILE A 178 -0.72 11.02 2.86
CA ILE A 178 -0.96 12.22 3.67
C ILE A 178 0.32 12.63 4.39
N PHE A 179 1.00 11.72 5.06
CA PHE A 179 2.09 12.07 5.98
C PHE A 179 3.50 11.83 5.43
N PHE A 180 3.63 11.05 4.36
CA PHE A 180 4.91 10.59 3.81
C PHE A 180 4.94 10.78 2.28
N GLU A 181 4.66 12.00 1.82
CA GLU A 181 4.54 12.32 0.39
C GLU A 181 5.81 11.98 -0.41
N ASP A 182 6.99 12.12 0.20
CA ASP A 182 8.30 11.87 -0.41
C ASP A 182 8.70 10.38 -0.43
N LYS A 183 7.94 9.51 0.25
CA LYS A 183 8.21 8.07 0.27
C LYS A 183 7.39 7.35 -0.80
N GLN A 184 8.08 6.62 -1.67
CA GLN A 184 7.45 5.69 -2.62
C GLN A 184 7.06 4.38 -1.96
N VAL A 185 7.83 3.90 -0.98
CA VAL A 185 7.55 2.68 -0.22
C VAL A 185 7.22 3.03 1.22
N ILE A 186 6.12 2.47 1.74
CA ILE A 186 5.70 2.69 3.13
C ILE A 186 5.18 1.41 3.76
N SER A 187 5.70 1.05 4.93
CA SER A 187 5.22 -0.10 5.69
C SER A 187 4.25 0.30 6.81
N TYR A 188 3.39 -0.64 7.22
CA TYR A 188 2.43 -0.41 8.31
C TYR A 188 3.09 -0.02 9.64
N ALA A 189 4.31 -0.53 9.90
CA ALA A 189 5.06 -0.22 11.10
C ALA A 189 5.55 1.25 11.14
N GLU A 190 5.78 1.86 9.97
CA GLU A 190 6.30 3.23 9.87
C GLU A 190 5.23 4.31 10.06
N LEU A 191 3.94 3.97 10.03
CA LEU A 191 2.85 4.94 10.11
C LEU A 191 2.80 5.70 11.44
N GLY A 192 3.37 5.13 12.51
CA GLY A 192 3.47 5.76 13.82
C GLY A 192 2.11 6.25 14.35
N ILE A 193 2.06 7.52 14.77
CA ILE A 193 0.82 8.17 15.23
C ILE A 193 -0.14 8.53 14.09
N GLY A 194 0.34 8.60 12.84
CA GLY A 194 -0.47 8.93 11.67
C GLY A 194 -1.64 7.96 11.47
N ARG A 195 -1.43 6.66 11.75
CA ARG A 195 -2.51 5.64 11.69
C ARG A 195 -3.62 5.87 12.72
N LEU A 196 -3.29 6.46 13.87
CA LEU A 196 -4.27 6.77 14.91
C LEU A 196 -5.06 8.01 14.51
N ILE A 197 -4.37 9.05 14.03
CA ILE A 197 -5.00 10.28 13.54
C ILE A 197 -5.99 9.98 12.42
N TYR A 198 -5.62 9.13 11.46
CA TYR A 198 -6.49 8.75 10.35
C TYR A 198 -7.77 8.02 10.78
N GLN A 199 -7.79 7.41 11.97
CA GLN A 199 -8.97 6.75 12.53
C GLN A 199 -9.85 7.69 13.37
N LEU A 200 -9.38 8.91 13.66
CA LEU A 200 -10.13 9.85 14.48
C LEU A 200 -11.35 10.38 13.70
N PRO A 201 -12.54 10.38 14.32
CA PRO A 201 -13.71 11.08 13.79
C PRO A 201 -13.41 12.55 13.48
N ILE A 202 -13.81 13.01 12.31
CA ILE A 202 -13.66 14.40 11.83
C ILE A 202 -14.08 15.46 12.89
N PRO A 203 -15.22 15.31 13.61
CA PRO A 203 -15.60 16.28 14.63
C PRO A 203 -14.57 16.46 15.75
N LEU A 204 -13.88 15.37 16.14
CA LEU A 204 -12.82 15.44 17.15
C LEU A 204 -11.59 16.19 16.64
N CYS A 205 -11.23 15.95 15.38
CA CYS A 205 -10.14 16.70 14.72
C CYS A 205 -10.44 18.20 14.69
N LEU A 206 -11.66 18.59 14.32
CA LEU A 206 -12.10 19.99 14.29
C LEU A 206 -12.08 20.64 15.69
N MET A 207 -12.56 19.93 16.71
CA MET A 207 -12.50 20.42 18.10
C MET A 207 -11.05 20.63 18.54
N PHE A 208 -10.18 19.65 18.30
CA PHE A 208 -8.77 19.71 18.68
C PHE A 208 -8.04 20.88 18.01
N ILE A 209 -8.22 21.09 16.70
CA ILE A 209 -7.63 22.24 15.98
C ILE A 209 -8.13 23.56 16.56
N LYS A 210 -9.44 23.66 16.86
CA LYS A 210 -10.04 24.88 17.41
C LYS A 210 -9.50 25.21 18.80
N GLU A 211 -9.26 24.22 19.64
CA GLU A 211 -8.69 24.40 20.98
C GLU A 211 -7.23 24.88 20.91
N ILE A 212 -6.41 24.29 20.03
CA ILE A 212 -4.98 24.62 19.93
C ILE A 212 -4.73 25.94 19.21
N PHE A 213 -5.46 26.22 18.12
CA PHE A 213 -5.21 27.41 17.30
C PHE A 213 -6.27 28.50 17.44
N GLY A 214 -7.25 28.34 18.34
CA GLY A 214 -8.25 29.36 18.65
C GLY A 214 -9.12 29.77 17.45
N GLY A 215 -9.26 28.89 16.46
CA GLY A 215 -9.98 29.16 15.20
C GLY A 215 -9.16 29.82 14.09
N LYS A 216 -7.88 30.14 14.32
CA LYS A 216 -6.93 30.44 13.24
C LYS A 216 -6.52 29.14 12.59
N LYS A 217 -6.59 29.04 11.26
CA LYS A 217 -6.09 27.84 10.57
C LYS A 217 -4.56 27.90 10.58
N PRO A 218 -3.83 26.79 10.77
CA PRO A 218 -2.37 26.75 10.62
C PRO A 218 -1.88 27.17 9.22
N ASP A 219 -2.79 27.18 8.23
CA ASP A 219 -2.55 27.72 6.89
C ASP A 219 -2.32 29.23 6.88
N GLU A 220 -2.52 29.91 8.02
CA GLU A 220 -2.10 31.29 8.24
C GLU A 220 -0.62 31.44 8.59
N PHE A 221 0.09 30.35 8.92
CA PHE A 221 1.53 30.43 9.13
C PHE A 221 2.24 30.67 7.81
N ASP A 222 3.12 31.67 7.79
CA ASP A 222 4.00 31.88 6.65
C ASP A 222 4.95 30.69 6.45
N GLN A 223 5.41 30.50 5.20
CA GLN A 223 6.33 29.40 4.86
C GLN A 223 7.60 29.42 5.71
N GLU A 224 8.09 30.62 6.06
CA GLU A 224 9.27 30.79 6.91
C GLU A 224 9.08 30.20 8.32
N THR A 225 7.90 30.41 8.91
CA THR A 225 7.53 29.84 10.20
C THR A 225 7.40 28.33 10.13
N LEU A 226 6.76 27.79 9.09
CA LEU A 226 6.63 26.33 8.88
C LEU A 226 8.00 25.65 8.75
N VAL A 227 8.88 26.20 7.91
CA VAL A 227 10.26 25.69 7.74
C VAL A 227 11.04 25.78 9.06
N THR A 228 10.85 26.85 9.83
CA THR A 228 11.49 27.00 11.15
C THR A 228 11.04 25.89 12.10
N ILE A 229 9.73 25.60 12.15
CA ILE A 229 9.15 24.54 12.98
C ILE A 229 9.66 23.16 12.55
N GLU A 230 9.59 22.84 11.26
CA GLU A 230 10.06 21.56 10.71
C GLU A 230 11.52 21.29 11.06
N LYS A 231 12.41 22.27 10.80
CA LYS A 231 13.82 22.14 11.15
C LYS A 231 14.04 22.06 12.65
N PHE A 232 13.23 22.75 13.45
CA PHE A 232 13.33 22.65 14.91
C PHE A 232 12.97 21.25 15.42
N PHE A 233 11.94 20.61 14.85
CA PHE A 233 11.59 19.22 15.14
C PHE A 233 12.65 18.22 14.65
N GLU A 234 13.16 18.38 13.43
CA GLU A 234 14.23 17.52 12.87
C GLU A 234 15.49 17.51 13.75
N ASN A 235 15.79 18.65 14.39
CA ASN A 235 16.93 18.81 15.29
C ASN A 235 16.59 18.51 16.76
N ASN A 236 15.51 17.78 17.04
CA ASN A 236 15.09 17.41 18.40
C ASN A 236 14.96 18.62 19.34
N LEU A 237 14.35 19.71 18.85
CA LEU A 237 14.14 20.96 19.60
C LEU A 237 15.45 21.66 20.01
N ASN A 238 16.57 21.35 19.34
CA ASN A 238 17.85 21.96 19.62
C ASN A 238 18.00 23.31 18.90
N VAL A 239 17.99 24.40 19.68
CA VAL A 239 18.09 25.77 19.16
C VAL A 239 19.40 25.99 18.38
N SER A 240 20.52 25.46 18.88
CA SER A 240 21.84 25.72 18.29
C SER A 240 22.02 25.00 16.95
N GLU A 241 21.62 23.74 16.86
CA GLU A 241 21.65 22.97 15.59
C GLU A 241 20.67 23.55 14.57
N THR A 242 19.46 23.86 15.00
CA THR A 242 18.43 24.45 14.11
C THR A 242 18.88 25.80 13.55
N SER A 243 19.48 26.67 14.37
CA SER A 243 19.98 27.96 13.90
C SER A 243 21.09 27.80 12.84
N ARG A 244 21.96 26.79 12.98
CA ARG A 244 22.99 26.46 12.00
C ARG A 244 22.39 25.96 10.68
N GLN A 245 21.42 25.05 10.75
CA GLN A 245 20.76 24.52 9.55
C GLN A 245 19.93 25.56 8.80
N LEU A 246 19.31 26.50 9.52
CA LEU A 246 18.55 27.61 8.93
C LEU A 246 19.43 28.78 8.46
N PHE A 247 20.75 28.72 8.69
CA PHE A 247 21.69 29.82 8.42
C PHE A 247 21.30 31.16 9.07
N ILE A 248 20.74 31.10 10.28
CA ILE A 248 20.34 32.28 11.07
C ILE A 248 21.06 32.32 12.42
N HIS A 249 21.08 33.50 13.04
CA HIS A 249 21.60 33.62 14.39
C HIS A 249 20.65 32.97 15.41
N ARG A 250 21.20 32.37 16.49
CA ARG A 250 20.45 31.75 17.59
C ARG A 250 19.33 32.65 18.13
N ASN A 251 19.61 33.93 18.32
CA ASN A 251 18.62 34.89 18.85
C ASN A 251 17.47 35.14 17.87
N THR A 252 17.73 35.09 16.56
CA THR A 252 16.68 35.20 15.54
C THR A 252 15.74 34.01 15.61
N LEU A 253 16.28 32.80 15.79
CA LEU A 253 15.46 31.60 16.00
C LEU A 253 14.62 31.72 17.27
N VAL A 254 15.22 32.12 18.39
CA VAL A 254 14.50 32.34 19.66
C VAL A 254 13.36 33.34 19.48
N TYR A 255 13.61 34.45 18.79
CA TYR A 255 12.56 35.43 18.50
C TYR A 255 11.40 34.85 17.67
N ARG A 256 11.70 34.01 16.67
CA ARG A 256 10.65 33.32 15.89
C ARG A 256 9.83 32.35 16.76
N LEU A 257 10.49 31.60 17.64
CA LEU A 257 9.82 30.70 18.59
C LEU A 257 8.96 31.48 19.60
N ASP A 258 9.44 32.62 20.11
CA ASP A 258 8.66 33.47 21.01
C ASP A 258 7.44 34.09 20.29
N LYS A 259 7.57 34.45 19.01
CA LYS A 259 6.44 34.92 18.19
C LYS A 259 5.39 33.82 18.01
N LEU A 260 5.82 32.58 17.78
CA LEU A 260 4.96 31.39 17.72
C LEU A 260 4.25 31.14 19.04
N GLN A 261 4.97 31.15 20.15
CA GLN A 261 4.39 31.00 21.48
C GLN A 261 3.32 32.06 21.77
N LYS A 262 3.54 33.31 21.35
CA LYS A 262 2.54 34.38 21.52
C LYS A 262 1.29 34.18 20.67
N SER A 263 1.39 33.53 19.51
CA SER A 263 0.23 33.32 18.62
C SER A 263 -0.55 32.05 18.94
N THR A 264 0.10 31.01 19.44
CA THR A 264 -0.53 29.70 19.71
C THR A 264 -0.67 29.36 21.19
N GLY A 265 0.05 30.06 22.07
CA GLY A 265 0.15 29.71 23.48
C GLY A 265 1.09 28.54 23.79
N LEU A 266 1.69 27.91 22.77
CA LEU A 266 2.56 26.73 22.92
C LEU A 266 4.03 27.11 22.78
N ASP A 267 4.85 26.77 23.79
CA ASP A 267 6.30 26.94 23.71
C ASP A 267 6.95 25.67 23.14
N LEU A 268 7.35 25.71 21.88
CA LEU A 268 7.97 24.54 21.23
C LEU A 268 9.29 24.08 21.89
N ARG A 269 9.90 24.89 22.76
CA ARG A 269 11.07 24.47 23.54
C ARG A 269 10.69 23.52 24.68
N VAL A 270 9.43 23.52 25.09
CA VAL A 270 8.85 22.59 26.07
C VAL A 270 8.37 21.35 25.31
N PHE A 271 8.83 20.18 25.73
CA PHE A 271 8.57 18.93 25.04
C PHE A 271 7.07 18.61 24.89
N GLU A 272 6.27 18.80 25.94
CA GLU A 272 4.82 18.56 25.93
C GLU A 272 4.08 19.47 24.93
N ASP A 273 4.42 20.75 24.93
CA ASP A 273 3.86 21.74 24.00
C ASP A 273 4.29 21.44 22.56
N ALA A 274 5.54 21.00 22.37
CA ALA A 274 6.07 20.61 21.07
C ALA A 274 5.35 19.36 20.52
N ILE A 275 5.09 18.35 21.34
CA ILE A 275 4.29 17.18 20.94
C ILE A 275 2.87 17.62 20.57
N THR A 276 2.24 18.42 21.42
CA THR A 276 0.88 18.92 21.19
C THR A 276 0.81 19.65 19.86
N PHE A 277 1.76 20.54 19.59
CA PHE A 277 1.88 21.25 18.32
C PHE A 277 2.10 20.30 17.15
N LYS A 278 3.00 19.31 17.28
CA LYS A 278 3.29 18.35 16.21
C LYS A 278 2.05 17.55 15.83
N ILE A 279 1.30 17.06 16.81
CA ILE A 279 0.04 16.34 16.58
C ILE A 279 -0.98 17.27 15.93
N ALA A 280 -1.11 18.51 16.40
CA ALA A 280 -2.04 19.49 15.83
C ALA A 280 -1.74 19.76 14.34
N MET A 281 -0.46 19.91 13.98
CA MET A 281 -0.04 20.04 12.58
C MET A 281 -0.37 18.80 11.74
N MET A 282 -0.19 17.59 12.30
CA MET A 282 -0.57 16.36 11.61
C MET A 282 -2.09 16.25 11.40
N VAL A 283 -2.90 16.60 12.41
CA VAL A 283 -4.36 16.62 12.29
C VAL A 283 -4.80 17.62 11.21
N VAL A 284 -4.15 18.78 11.11
CA VAL A 284 -4.44 19.77 10.05
C VAL A 284 -4.12 19.21 8.67
N LYS A 285 -2.95 18.58 8.50
CA LYS A 285 -2.57 17.94 7.23
C LYS A 285 -3.58 16.87 6.80
N TYR A 286 -4.07 16.08 7.75
CA TYR A 286 -5.15 15.11 7.52
C TYR A 286 -6.45 15.80 7.09
N MET A 287 -6.89 16.83 7.83
CA MET A 287 -8.12 17.55 7.52
C MET A 287 -8.10 18.20 6.13
N GLN A 288 -6.95 18.75 5.70
CA GLN A 288 -6.78 19.28 4.34
C GLN A 288 -6.92 18.20 3.27
N ASN A 289 -6.47 16.98 3.54
CA ASN A 289 -6.63 15.87 2.61
C ASN A 289 -8.09 15.41 2.53
N VAL A 290 -8.80 15.35 3.66
CA VAL A 290 -10.24 15.04 3.69
C VAL A 290 -11.02 16.08 2.89
N GLU A 291 -10.77 17.37 3.11
CA GLU A 291 -11.38 18.45 2.32
C GLU A 291 -11.11 18.30 0.82
N LYS A 292 -9.92 17.87 0.39
CA LYS A 292 -9.62 17.63 -1.04
C LYS A 292 -10.34 16.42 -1.65
N THR A 293 -10.78 15.46 -0.83
CA THR A 293 -11.37 14.20 -1.31
C THR A 293 -12.90 14.26 -1.36
N ASP A 294 -13.52 15.16 -0.60
CA ASP A 294 -14.98 15.37 -0.55
C ASP A 294 -15.51 16.33 -1.65
N TYR A 295 -14.63 16.92 -2.47
CA TYR A 295 -14.96 17.75 -3.65
C TYR A 295 -14.49 17.10 -4.94
#